data_AF-B7R1X8-F1
#
_entry.id   AF-B7R1X8-F1
#
_cell.length_a   1.000
_cell.length_b   1.000
_cell.length_c   1.000
_cell.angle_alpha   90.00
_cell.angle_beta   90.00
_cell.angle_gamma   90.00
#
_symmetry.space_group_name_H-M   'P 1'
#
loop_
_entity.id
_entity.type
_entity.pdbx_description
1 polymer ?
#
loop_
_entity_poly.entity_id
_entity_poly.type
_entity_poly.pdbx_seq_one_letter_code
_entity_poly.pdbx_strand_id
1 'polypeptide(L)'
;MDGEGLYYSGRVLWVVKSGDRLYGKVLEDYPYYVEVDGDSSFCTCPRGGNCEHVRAVEIAYERGFYFDCPGEEPFGEGCAYSMLNSVPELRWKVLLRELEHALETDESGSDAAKLFYEAFKLLEKDPEGRKLKRIEVLLDEYSALFPDYAVTERLKSEFQRLRIRSVG
;
A
#
# COMPACT_ATOMS: atom_id res chain seq x y z
N MET A 1 -7.97 6.05 15.73
CA MET A 1 -8.03 7.42 15.14
C MET A 1 -9.47 7.66 14.68
N ASP A 2 -9.91 8.86 14.26
CA ASP A 2 -11.21 9.01 13.59
C ASP A 2 -11.05 9.00 12.06
N GLY A 3 -12.16 8.98 11.31
CA GLY A 3 -12.13 8.85 9.85
C GLY A 3 -11.44 10.03 9.14
N GLU A 4 -11.63 11.25 9.65
CA GLU A 4 -10.90 12.43 9.15
C GLU A 4 -9.41 12.30 9.40
N GLY A 5 -9.01 11.89 10.61
CA GLY A 5 -7.62 11.66 10.96
C GLY A 5 -6.95 10.62 10.05
N LEU A 6 -7.64 9.51 9.75
CA LEU A 6 -7.14 8.50 8.81
C LEU A 6 -6.95 9.06 7.40
N TYR A 7 -7.91 9.84 6.90
CA TYR A 7 -7.79 10.48 5.59
C TYR A 7 -6.61 11.47 5.52
N TYR A 8 -6.56 12.43 6.44
CA TYR A 8 -5.54 13.49 6.40
C TYR A 8 -4.13 13.02 6.75
N SER A 9 -4.00 11.92 7.49
CA SER A 9 -2.69 11.28 7.74
C SER A 9 -2.21 10.42 6.57
N GLY A 10 -2.95 10.37 5.45
CA GLY A 10 -2.58 9.60 4.27
C GLY A 10 -2.59 8.09 4.52
N ARG A 11 -3.53 7.62 5.35
CA ARG A 11 -3.74 6.19 5.64
C ARG A 11 -4.73 5.53 4.67
N VAL A 12 -5.54 6.32 3.97
CA VAL A 12 -6.35 5.84 2.83
C VAL A 12 -5.43 5.72 1.61
N LEU A 13 -5.13 4.49 1.20
CA LEU A 13 -4.15 4.23 0.14
C LEU A 13 -4.74 4.39 -1.26
N TRP A 14 -5.96 3.93 -1.42
CA TRP A 14 -6.73 4.06 -2.63
C TRP A 14 -8.21 3.94 -2.31
N VAL A 15 -9.02 4.56 -3.17
CA VAL A 15 -10.47 4.35 -3.26
C VAL A 15 -10.80 4.08 -4.72
N VAL A 16 -11.66 3.11 -4.97
CA VAL A 16 -12.16 2.76 -6.29
C VAL A 16 -13.67 2.87 -6.26
N LYS A 17 -14.23 3.59 -7.22
CA LYS A 17 -15.66 3.58 -7.51
C LYS A 17 -15.94 2.58 -8.62
N SER A 18 -16.86 1.65 -8.41
CA SER A 18 -17.29 0.65 -9.41
C SER A 18 -18.81 0.59 -9.40
N GLY A 19 -19.44 1.22 -10.40
CA GLY A 19 -20.89 1.44 -10.41
C GLY A 19 -21.33 2.29 -9.21
N ASP A 20 -22.24 1.78 -8.40
CA ASP A 20 -22.74 2.43 -7.18
C ASP A 20 -21.93 2.09 -5.91
N ARG A 21 -20.86 1.30 -6.06
CA ARG A 21 -20.03 0.83 -4.95
C ARG A 21 -18.73 1.58 -4.82
N LEU A 22 -18.26 1.74 -3.59
CA LEU A 22 -16.92 2.18 -3.25
C LEU A 22 -16.14 1.04 -2.62
N TYR A 23 -14.90 0.88 -3.04
CA TYR A 23 -13.93 -0.02 -2.44
C TYR A 23 -12.74 0.80 -1.96
N GLY A 24 -12.14 0.45 -0.84
CA GLY A 24 -10.98 1.16 -0.34
C GLY A 24 -10.05 0.28 0.48
N LYS A 25 -8.79 0.69 0.55
CA LYS A 25 -7.79 0.14 1.47
C LYS A 25 -7.28 1.22 2.40
N VAL A 26 -7.38 0.98 3.70
CA VAL A 26 -7.00 1.92 4.74
C VAL A 26 -6.03 1.26 5.71
N LEU A 27 -4.94 1.93 6.06
CA LEU A 27 -3.94 1.43 7.02
C LEU A 27 -4.20 1.96 8.42
N GLU A 28 -4.49 1.10 9.39
CA GLU A 28 -4.44 1.47 10.82
C GLU A 28 -3.50 0.54 11.58
N ASP A 29 -4.00 -0.37 12.41
CA ASP A 29 -3.19 -1.42 13.05
C ASP A 29 -2.85 -2.53 12.04
N TYR A 30 -3.75 -2.74 11.08
CA TYR A 30 -3.60 -3.62 9.94
C TYR A 30 -4.10 -2.93 8.67
N PRO A 31 -3.80 -3.48 7.47
CA PRO A 31 -4.49 -3.10 6.26
C PRO A 31 -5.96 -3.57 6.30
N TYR A 32 -6.88 -2.63 6.30
CA TYR A 32 -8.31 -2.90 6.25
C TYR A 32 -8.89 -2.63 4.87
N TYR A 33 -9.73 -3.55 4.40
CA TYR A 33 -10.47 -3.43 3.16
C TYR A 33 -11.90 -3.02 3.47
N VAL A 34 -12.39 -2.05 2.71
CA VAL A 34 -13.69 -1.42 2.89
C VAL A 34 -14.49 -1.57 1.62
N GLU A 35 -15.78 -1.86 1.77
CA GLU A 35 -16.80 -1.76 0.74
C GLU A 35 -17.95 -0.88 1.25
N VAL A 36 -18.47 0.00 0.40
CA VAL A 36 -19.66 0.82 0.65
C VAL A 36 -20.62 0.65 -0.54
N ASP A 37 -21.86 0.29 -0.26
CA ASP A 37 -22.94 0.09 -1.23
C ASP A 37 -24.22 0.75 -0.69
N GLY A 38 -24.47 1.99 -1.10
CA GLY A 38 -25.56 2.82 -0.55
C GLY A 38 -25.45 2.99 0.97
N ASP A 39 -26.47 2.52 1.70
CA ASP A 39 -26.52 2.55 3.18
C ASP A 39 -25.82 1.33 3.83
N SER A 40 -25.31 0.39 3.03
CA SER A 40 -24.59 -0.79 3.51
C SER A 40 -23.08 -0.56 3.45
N SER A 41 -22.35 -1.07 4.42
CA SER A 41 -20.90 -1.06 4.41
C SER A 41 -20.34 -2.33 5.03
N PHE A 42 -19.18 -2.73 4.52
CA PHE A 42 -18.38 -3.82 5.04
C PHE A 42 -16.96 -3.30 5.28
N CYS A 43 -16.36 -3.70 6.39
CA CYS A 43 -14.95 -3.47 6.65
C CYS A 43 -14.34 -4.72 7.30
N THR A 44 -13.12 -5.08 6.89
CA THR A 44 -12.42 -6.25 7.46
C THR A 44 -11.93 -6.03 8.90
N CYS A 45 -12.15 -4.86 9.49
CA CYS A 45 -11.86 -4.63 10.90
C CYS A 45 -12.90 -5.30 11.82
N PRO A 46 -12.61 -5.45 13.13
CA PRO A 46 -13.52 -6.10 14.06
C PRO A 46 -14.92 -5.48 14.19
N ARG A 47 -15.13 -4.25 13.72
CA ARG A 47 -16.44 -3.57 13.71
C ARG A 47 -17.30 -3.88 12.48
N GLY A 48 -16.75 -4.55 11.46
CA GLY A 48 -17.51 -5.14 10.35
C GLY A 48 -18.14 -4.18 9.32
N GLY A 49 -18.17 -2.87 9.55
CA GLY A 49 -18.74 -1.90 8.61
C GLY A 49 -19.06 -0.52 9.21
N ASN A 50 -19.42 -0.44 10.49
CA ASN A 50 -19.63 0.86 11.15
C ASN A 50 -18.34 1.32 11.87
N CYS A 51 -17.39 1.88 11.13
CA CYS A 51 -16.09 2.28 11.68
C CYS A 51 -15.47 3.51 10.99
N GLU A 52 -14.43 4.05 11.61
CA GLU A 52 -13.60 5.14 11.09
C GLU A 52 -13.01 4.86 9.70
N HIS A 53 -12.73 3.60 9.36
CA HIS A 53 -12.21 3.23 8.04
C HIS A 53 -13.22 3.50 6.92
N VAL A 54 -14.48 3.14 7.13
CA VAL A 54 -15.57 3.43 6.19
C VAL A 54 -15.72 4.93 6.02
N ARG A 55 -15.74 5.67 7.14
CA ARG A 55 -15.83 7.12 7.10
C ARG A 55 -14.65 7.75 6.35
N ALA A 56 -13.44 7.22 6.51
CA ALA A 56 -12.25 7.70 5.80
C ALA A 56 -12.36 7.48 4.27
N VAL A 57 -12.93 6.35 3.84
CA VAL A 57 -13.19 6.06 2.41
C VAL A 57 -14.25 6.99 1.83
N GLU A 58 -15.34 7.23 2.56
CA GLU A 58 -16.36 8.21 2.16
C GLU A 58 -15.77 9.61 2.01
N ILE A 59 -14.99 10.08 3.00
CA ILE A 59 -14.32 11.39 2.95
C ILE A 59 -13.37 11.48 1.75
N ALA A 60 -12.60 10.42 1.49
CA ALA A 60 -11.73 10.34 0.33
C ALA A 60 -12.52 10.49 -0.98
N TYR A 61 -13.63 9.75 -1.11
CA TYR A 61 -14.52 9.84 -2.26
C TYR A 61 -15.16 11.23 -2.43
N GLU A 62 -15.73 11.79 -1.36
CA GLU A 62 -16.33 13.14 -1.31
C GLU A 62 -15.34 14.23 -1.76
N ARG A 63 -14.03 14.00 -1.53
CA ARG A 63 -12.94 14.91 -1.89
C ARG A 63 -12.28 14.62 -3.23
N GLY A 64 -12.80 13.66 -3.98
CA GLY A 64 -12.28 13.30 -5.30
C GLY A 64 -10.99 12.47 -5.28
N PHE A 65 -10.61 11.88 -4.14
CA PHE A 65 -9.51 10.92 -4.06
C PHE A 65 -10.03 9.51 -4.34
N TYR A 66 -10.35 9.22 -5.60
CA TYR A 66 -10.75 7.90 -6.04
C TYR A 66 -10.40 7.65 -7.51
N PHE A 67 -10.37 6.38 -7.91
CA PHE A 67 -10.34 5.95 -9.30
C PHE A 67 -11.71 5.47 -9.75
N ASP A 68 -12.11 5.83 -10.96
CA ASP A 68 -13.33 5.30 -11.57
C ASP A 68 -13.02 4.01 -12.32
N CYS A 69 -13.64 2.90 -11.91
CA CYS A 69 -13.44 1.59 -12.52
C CYS A 69 -14.49 1.31 -13.59
N PRO A 70 -14.09 1.15 -14.86
CA PRO A 70 -15.03 0.78 -15.91
C PRO A 70 -15.44 -0.70 -15.75
N GLY A 71 -16.69 -0.93 -15.31
CA GLY A 71 -17.29 -2.26 -15.16
C GLY A 71 -17.52 -2.64 -13.69
N GLU A 72 -18.21 -3.76 -13.46
CA GLU A 72 -18.39 -4.33 -12.13
C GLU A 72 -17.12 -5.09 -11.72
N GLU A 73 -16.37 -4.56 -10.74
CA GLU A 73 -15.24 -5.25 -10.10
C GLU A 73 -15.66 -5.73 -8.71
N PRO A 74 -15.52 -7.04 -8.37
CA PRO A 74 -16.06 -7.58 -7.12
C PRO A 74 -15.43 -7.07 -5.80
N PHE A 75 -14.17 -6.60 -5.82
CA PHE A 75 -13.33 -6.29 -4.67
C PHE A 75 -12.56 -4.95 -4.78
N GLY A 76 -12.65 -4.24 -5.91
CA GLY A 76 -11.96 -3.00 -6.26
C GLY A 76 -10.44 -3.10 -6.44
N GLU A 77 -9.77 -4.04 -5.77
CA GLU A 77 -8.31 -4.11 -5.68
C GLU A 77 -7.62 -4.31 -7.04
N GLY A 78 -8.18 -5.16 -7.91
CA GLY A 78 -7.63 -5.36 -9.25
C GLY A 78 -7.63 -4.07 -10.06
N CYS A 79 -8.69 -3.30 -9.92
CA CYS A 79 -8.81 -1.98 -10.56
C CYS A 79 -7.85 -0.96 -9.95
N ALA A 80 -7.74 -0.92 -8.62
CA ALA A 80 -6.80 -0.05 -7.92
C ALA A 80 -5.37 -0.30 -8.43
N TYR A 81 -4.93 -1.56 -8.51
CA TYR A 81 -3.60 -1.88 -9.03
C TYR A 81 -3.42 -1.56 -10.49
N SER A 82 -4.43 -1.79 -11.35
CA SER A 82 -4.40 -1.37 -12.75
C SER A 82 -4.16 0.14 -12.88
N MET A 83 -4.94 0.94 -12.14
CA MET A 83 -4.85 2.40 -12.14
C MET A 83 -3.54 2.90 -11.55
N LEU A 84 -3.11 2.37 -10.40
CA LEU A 84 -1.82 2.72 -9.81
C LEU A 84 -0.66 2.41 -10.77
N ASN A 85 -0.69 1.28 -11.46
CA ASN A 85 0.34 0.93 -12.45
C ASN A 85 0.38 1.90 -13.64
N SER A 86 -0.72 2.61 -13.93
CA SER A 86 -0.75 3.68 -14.93
C SER A 86 -0.17 5.02 -14.45
N VAL A 87 0.02 5.19 -13.14
CA VAL A 87 0.58 6.39 -12.50
C VAL A 87 1.77 6.00 -11.60
N PRO A 88 2.99 5.81 -12.16
CA PRO A 88 4.13 5.26 -11.44
C PRO A 88 4.48 5.96 -10.13
N GLU A 89 4.40 7.30 -10.10
CA GLU A 89 4.68 8.09 -8.90
C GLU A 89 3.69 7.83 -7.76
N LEU A 90 2.41 7.63 -8.10
CA LEU A 90 1.39 7.32 -7.10
C LEU A 90 1.54 5.88 -6.63
N ARG A 91 1.81 4.93 -7.53
CA ARG A 91 2.11 3.54 -7.15
C ARG A 91 3.28 3.46 -6.19
N TRP A 92 4.35 4.22 -6.46
CA TRP A 92 5.51 4.28 -5.58
C TRP A 92 5.15 4.80 -4.17
N LYS A 93 4.38 5.89 -4.09
CA LYS A 93 3.92 6.44 -2.80
C LYS A 93 3.08 5.45 -2.01
N VAL A 94 2.12 4.79 -2.66
CA VAL A 94 1.28 3.77 -2.01
C VAL A 94 2.12 2.61 -1.52
N LEU A 95 3.03 2.10 -2.36
CA LEU A 95 3.92 0.99 -1.98
C LEU A 95 4.79 1.36 -0.79
N LEU A 96 5.41 2.54 -0.78
CA LEU A 96 6.24 2.97 0.34
C LEU A 96 5.43 3.08 1.62
N ARG A 97 4.20 3.61 1.54
CA ARG A 97 3.32 3.75 2.70
C ARG A 97 2.92 2.38 3.27
N GLU A 98 2.62 1.42 2.40
CA GLU A 98 2.38 0.03 2.81
C GLU A 98 3.61 -0.62 3.42
N LEU A 99 4.79 -0.42 2.83
CA LEU A 99 6.04 -1.00 3.32
C LEU A 99 6.44 -0.45 4.69
N GLU A 100 6.36 0.88 4.87
CA GLU A 100 6.61 1.53 6.16
C GLU A 100 5.67 0.98 7.23
N HIS A 101 4.39 0.86 6.91
CA HIS A 101 3.42 0.28 7.83
C HIS A 101 3.71 -1.20 8.14
N ALA A 102 4.05 -2.00 7.14
CA ALA A 102 4.38 -3.41 7.34
C ALA A 102 5.64 -3.59 8.21
N LEU A 103 6.64 -2.71 8.12
CA LEU A 103 7.80 -2.78 9.02
C LEU A 103 7.43 -2.51 10.49
N GLU A 104 6.37 -1.75 10.73
CA GLU A 104 5.87 -1.48 12.08
C GLU A 104 4.98 -2.60 12.64
N THR A 105 4.23 -3.31 11.79
CA THR A 105 3.13 -4.18 12.23
C THR A 105 3.20 -5.64 11.78
N ASP A 106 3.98 -5.97 10.74
CA ASP A 106 4.13 -7.36 10.27
C ASP A 106 5.08 -8.15 11.16
N GLU A 107 4.50 -8.88 12.11
CA GLU A 107 5.23 -9.74 13.04
C GLU A 107 6.03 -10.86 12.34
N SER A 108 5.62 -11.25 11.13
CA SER A 108 6.23 -12.35 10.38
C SER A 108 7.31 -11.91 9.39
N GLY A 109 7.34 -10.62 9.04
CA GLY A 109 8.18 -10.06 7.98
C GLY A 109 7.83 -10.53 6.55
N SER A 110 6.75 -11.29 6.34
CA SER A 110 6.33 -11.82 5.04
C SER A 110 5.76 -10.74 4.12
N ASP A 111 4.90 -9.87 4.64
CA ASP A 111 4.29 -8.78 3.89
C ASP A 111 5.33 -7.72 3.57
N ALA A 112 6.18 -7.36 4.54
CA ALA A 112 7.30 -6.45 4.31
C ALA A 112 8.25 -7.01 3.22
N ALA A 113 8.60 -8.30 3.27
CA ALA A 113 9.45 -8.93 2.24
C ALA A 113 8.82 -8.90 0.84
N LYS A 114 7.52 -9.17 0.72
CA LYS A 114 6.77 -9.04 -0.53
C LYS A 114 6.83 -7.60 -1.06
N LEU A 115 6.61 -6.62 -0.20
CA LEU A 115 6.62 -5.20 -0.56
C LEU A 115 8.02 -4.72 -1.00
N PHE A 116 9.10 -5.20 -0.37
CA PHE A 116 10.47 -4.97 -0.89
C PHE A 116 10.65 -5.55 -2.29
N TYR A 117 10.19 -6.77 -2.51
CA TYR A 117 10.29 -7.39 -3.84
C TYR A 117 9.54 -6.57 -4.90
N GLU A 118 8.35 -6.07 -4.59
CA GLU A 118 7.62 -5.16 -5.47
C GLU A 118 8.36 -3.83 -5.68
N ALA A 119 8.94 -3.24 -4.63
CA ALA A 119 9.72 -2.01 -4.70
C ALA A 119 10.90 -2.17 -5.67
N PHE A 120 11.61 -3.28 -5.56
CA PHE A 120 12.72 -3.65 -6.43
C PHE A 120 12.27 -3.72 -7.90
N LYS A 121 11.10 -4.31 -8.18
CA LYS A 121 10.54 -4.35 -9.55
C LYS A 121 10.16 -2.99 -10.12
N LEU A 122 9.77 -2.04 -9.28
CA LEU A 122 9.56 -0.66 -9.71
C LEU A 122 10.90 0.04 -9.99
N LEU A 123 11.87 -0.13 -9.10
CA LEU A 123 13.21 0.45 -9.23
C LEU A 123 14.02 -0.10 -10.40
N GLU A 124 13.79 -1.35 -10.82
CA GLU A 124 14.36 -1.92 -12.06
C GLU A 124 13.97 -1.10 -13.30
N LYS A 125 12.79 -0.48 -13.29
CA LYS A 125 12.25 0.29 -14.42
C LYS A 125 12.57 1.78 -14.33
N ASP A 126 12.65 2.31 -13.11
CA ASP A 126 12.88 3.73 -12.82
C ASP A 126 13.86 3.88 -11.64
N PRO A 127 15.18 3.76 -11.90
CA PRO A 127 16.20 3.79 -10.86
C PRO A 127 16.54 5.22 -10.42
N GLU A 128 15.66 5.83 -9.63
CA GLU A 128 15.91 7.15 -9.05
C GLU A 128 16.74 7.05 -7.76
N GLY A 129 17.83 7.82 -7.65
CA GLY A 129 18.73 7.79 -6.50
C GLY A 129 18.07 8.06 -5.15
N ARG A 130 17.04 8.92 -5.09
CA ARG A 130 16.27 9.16 -3.86
C ARG A 130 15.44 7.94 -3.44
N LYS A 131 14.78 7.29 -4.41
CA LYS A 131 13.99 6.07 -4.19
C LYS A 131 14.89 4.93 -3.71
N LEU A 132 16.05 4.75 -4.35
CA LEU A 132 17.08 3.76 -3.93
C LEU A 132 17.52 4.01 -2.48
N LYS A 133 17.90 5.24 -2.12
CA LYS A 133 18.32 5.56 -0.76
C LYS A 133 17.21 5.32 0.27
N ARG A 134 15.94 5.61 -0.08
CA ARG A 134 14.82 5.34 0.84
C ARG A 134 14.67 3.84 1.11
N ILE A 135 14.76 3.01 0.07
CA ILE A 135 14.68 1.55 0.19
C ILE A 135 15.87 0.96 0.95
N GLU A 136 17.07 1.51 0.78
CA GLU A 136 18.24 1.11 1.57
C GLU A 136 17.97 1.26 3.08
N VAL A 137 17.47 2.41 3.51
CA VAL A 137 17.16 2.68 4.92
C VAL A 137 16.10 1.70 5.45
N LEU A 138 15.03 1.47 4.69
CA LEU A 138 13.97 0.54 5.10
C LEU A 138 14.48 -0.91 5.15
N LEU A 139 15.38 -1.29 4.24
CA LEU A 139 15.96 -2.64 4.21
C LEU A 139 16.91 -2.87 5.39
N ASP A 140 17.65 -1.85 5.82
CA ASP A 140 18.45 -1.92 7.04
C ASP A 140 17.57 -2.15 8.27
N GLU A 141 16.43 -1.47 8.34
CA GLU A 141 15.42 -1.67 9.40
C GLU A 141 14.85 -3.10 9.38
N TYR A 142 14.40 -3.58 8.22
CA TYR A 142 13.96 -4.98 8.05
C TYR A 142 15.02 -5.98 8.50
N SER A 143 16.28 -5.72 8.15
CA SER A 143 17.41 -6.59 8.49
C SER A 143 17.71 -6.61 9.99
N ALA A 144 17.43 -5.52 10.69
CA ALA A 144 17.55 -5.46 12.14
C ALA A 144 16.40 -6.21 12.85
N LEU A 145 15.19 -6.18 12.27
CA LEU A 145 14.03 -6.90 12.79
C LEU A 145 14.11 -8.41 12.54
N PHE A 146 14.60 -8.83 11.38
CA PHE A 146 14.65 -10.23 10.95
C PHE A 146 16.07 -10.69 10.55
N PRO A 147 17.08 -10.62 11.45
CA PRO A 147 18.48 -10.85 11.11
C PRO A 147 18.78 -12.29 10.68
N ASP A 148 18.04 -13.25 11.23
CA ASP A 148 18.30 -14.69 11.03
C ASP A 148 17.52 -15.28 9.83
N TYR A 149 16.76 -14.45 9.11
CA TYR A 149 15.90 -14.92 8.03
C TYR A 149 16.69 -15.03 6.73
N ALA A 150 16.62 -16.17 6.05
CA ALA A 150 17.25 -16.35 4.74
C ALA A 150 16.73 -15.36 3.69
N VAL A 151 15.48 -14.90 3.83
CA VAL A 151 14.91 -13.87 2.94
C VAL A 151 15.60 -12.51 3.13
N THR A 152 16.07 -12.18 4.33
CA THR A 152 16.81 -10.94 4.61
C THR A 152 18.07 -10.84 3.76
N GLU A 153 18.90 -11.89 3.77
CA GLU A 153 20.12 -11.93 2.95
C GLU A 153 19.83 -11.94 1.46
N ARG A 154 18.72 -12.57 1.05
CA ARG A 154 18.24 -12.51 -0.33
C ARG A 154 17.86 -11.09 -0.73
N LEU A 155 17.11 -10.36 0.09
CA LEU A 155 16.69 -8.99 -0.20
C LEU A 155 17.90 -8.04 -0.29
N LYS A 156 18.86 -8.14 0.63
CA LYS A 156 20.14 -7.39 0.57
C LYS A 156 20.89 -7.65 -0.75
N SER A 157 21.00 -8.93 -1.13
CA SER A 157 21.68 -9.33 -2.35
C SER A 157 21.00 -8.78 -3.60
N GLU A 158 19.67 -8.86 -3.69
CA GLU A 158 18.92 -8.31 -4.82
C GLU A 158 19.04 -6.77 -4.86
N PHE A 159 18.92 -6.09 -3.72
CA PHE A 159 19.08 -4.64 -3.65
C PHE A 159 20.47 -4.18 -4.11
N GLN A 160 21.53 -4.88 -3.69
CA GLN A 160 22.89 -4.57 -4.13
C GLN A 160 23.07 -4.74 -5.64
N ARG A 161 22.47 -5.78 -6.24
CA ARG A 161 22.49 -5.95 -7.71
C ARG A 161 21.78 -4.80 -8.42
N LEU A 162 20.65 -4.33 -7.87
CA LEU A 162 19.93 -3.17 -8.42
C LEU A 162 20.81 -1.93 -8.39
N ARG A 163 21.42 -1.61 -7.25
CA ARG A 163 22.29 -0.44 -7.12
C ARG A 163 23.45 -0.43 -8.11
N ILE A 164 24.12 -1.57 -8.30
CA ILE A 164 25.23 -1.67 -9.26
C ILE A 164 24.74 -1.39 -10.68
N ARG A 165 23.58 -1.93 -11.07
CA ARG A 165 22.97 -1.70 -12.40
C ARG A 165 22.49 -0.28 -12.61
N SER A 166 22.13 0.44 -11.55
CA SER A 166 21.66 1.82 -11.63
C SER A 166 22.80 2.84 -11.75
N VAL A 167 24.04 2.46 -11.44
CA VAL A 167 25.22 3.33 -11.47
C VAL A 167 26.12 3.07 -12.70
N GLY A 168 25.96 1.92 -13.37
CA GLY A 168 26.63 1.59 -14.63
C GLY A 168 25.80 1.98 -15.84
#